data_AF-A0A963X388-F1
#
_entry.id   AF-A0A963X388-F1
#
_cell.length_a   1.000
_cell.length_b   1.000
_cell.length_c   1.000
_cell.angle_alpha   90.00
_cell.angle_beta   90.00
_cell.angle_gamma   90.00
#
_symmetry.space_group_name_H-M   'P 1'
#
loop_
_entity.id
_entity.type
_entity.pdbx_description
1 polymer ?
#
loop_
_entity_poly.entity_id
_entity_poly.type
_entity_poly.pdbx_seq_one_letter_code
_entity_poly.pdbx_strand_id
1 'polypeptide(L)'
;MTFKSDFLNVMEERGFIHQGTNLEGLDERLTKGVVTGYIGFDATAKSLHAGSLVQIMLLHWLQTAGHKPIALMGGGTTKVGDPTGKDQQRALLTDADIAANIDSIKGVFEKFLTFGAGATDAVMVNNDDWLSKLGYVEFLRDYGTEFTINRMLSFDSVKLRLERESPMTFLEFNYMLMQAYDFHELYRRRGCVLQMGGSDQWGNIVNGVELCRRKDGVEVFGLTTPLLTTASGKKMGKTESGAVWLNADMLSPYDY
;
A
#
# COMPACT_ATOMS: atom_id res chain seq x y z
N MET A 1 -17.09 8.43 15.76
CA MET A 1 -18.29 8.39 14.88
C MET A 1 -18.85 6.97 14.95
N THR A 2 -20.14 6.70 14.79
CA THR A 2 -20.63 5.30 14.73
C THR A 2 -20.90 4.93 13.28
N PHE A 3 -20.13 3.97 12.75
CA PHE A 3 -20.27 3.47 11.39
C PHE A 3 -21.31 2.35 11.35
N LYS A 4 -21.85 2.06 10.16
CA LYS A 4 -22.78 0.94 9.93
C LYS A 4 -22.04 -0.37 9.69
N SER A 5 -20.85 -0.31 9.09
CA SER A 5 -20.05 -1.47 8.75
C SER A 5 -19.17 -1.93 9.91
N ASP A 6 -19.10 -3.25 10.11
CA ASP A 6 -18.27 -3.86 11.15
C ASP A 6 -16.79 -3.50 10.99
N PHE A 7 -16.29 -3.49 9.75
CA PHE A 7 -14.90 -3.13 9.47
C PHE A 7 -14.55 -1.71 9.97
N LEU A 8 -15.32 -0.68 9.59
CA LEU A 8 -15.00 0.69 9.99
C LEU A 8 -15.21 0.92 11.48
N ASN A 9 -16.18 0.25 12.11
CA ASN A 9 -16.33 0.31 13.57
C ASN A 9 -15.09 -0.24 14.29
N VAL A 10 -14.55 -1.38 13.85
CA VAL A 10 -13.30 -1.92 14.42
C VAL A 10 -12.11 -1.01 14.13
N MET A 11 -12.02 -0.41 12.94
CA MET A 11 -10.94 0.54 12.62
C MET A 11 -11.01 1.80 13.49
N GLU A 12 -12.20 2.35 13.71
CA GLU A 12 -12.42 3.50 14.60
C GLU A 12 -12.07 3.16 16.05
N GLU A 13 -12.59 2.05 16.58
CA GLU A 13 -12.35 1.62 17.97
C GLU A 13 -10.85 1.42 18.26
N ARG A 14 -10.11 0.91 17.28
CA ARG A 14 -8.66 0.68 17.38
C ARG A 14 -7.82 1.91 17.07
N GLY A 15 -8.42 3.04 16.71
CA GLY A 15 -7.71 4.25 16.30
C GLY A 15 -6.91 4.08 15.00
N PHE A 16 -7.36 3.20 14.10
CA PHE A 16 -6.70 2.90 12.84
C PHE A 16 -7.14 3.83 11.70
N ILE A 17 -8.12 4.71 11.90
CA ILE A 17 -8.55 5.69 10.89
C ILE A 17 -7.75 6.99 11.08
N HIS A 18 -6.96 7.36 10.07
CA HIS A 18 -6.30 8.66 9.99
C HIS A 18 -6.96 9.58 8.95
N GLN A 19 -7.06 9.11 7.70
CA GLN A 19 -7.75 9.81 6.62
C GLN A 19 -8.54 8.82 5.78
N GLY A 20 -9.65 9.26 5.20
CA GLY A 20 -10.41 8.50 4.19
C GLY A 20 -10.96 9.44 3.13
N THR A 21 -11.07 8.97 1.88
CA THR A 21 -11.54 9.82 0.76
C THR A 21 -13.02 10.18 0.90
N ASN A 22 -13.89 9.16 1.00
CA ASN A 22 -15.33 9.28 1.25
C ASN A 22 -15.75 8.20 2.25
N LEU A 23 -15.64 8.50 3.55
CA LEU A 23 -15.90 7.51 4.61
C LEU A 23 -17.36 7.07 4.67
N GLU A 24 -18.31 7.97 4.39
CA GLU A 24 -19.74 7.63 4.35
C GLU A 24 -20.05 6.69 3.17
N GLY A 25 -19.54 7.01 1.97
CA GLY A 25 -19.69 6.14 0.80
C GLY A 25 -19.01 4.79 0.97
N LEU A 26 -17.83 4.75 1.62
CA LEU A 26 -17.15 3.51 1.94
C LEU A 26 -17.96 2.66 2.93
N ASP A 27 -18.49 3.29 4.00
CA ASP A 27 -19.32 2.63 5.00
C ASP A 27 -20.55 1.99 4.36
N GLU A 28 -21.26 2.74 3.52
CA GLU A 28 -22.37 2.20 2.74
C GLU A 28 -21.94 1.04 1.84
N ARG A 29 -20.82 1.16 1.13
CA ARG A 29 -20.35 0.12 0.21
C ARG A 29 -20.01 -1.17 0.96
N LEU A 30 -19.41 -1.08 2.15
CA LEU A 30 -19.07 -2.22 2.99
C LEU A 30 -20.32 -2.97 3.49
N THR A 31 -21.44 -2.27 3.73
CA THR A 31 -22.71 -2.91 4.12
C THR A 31 -23.46 -3.62 2.98
N LYS A 32 -23.18 -3.26 1.72
CA LYS A 32 -23.91 -3.76 0.54
C LYS A 32 -23.38 -5.11 0.02
N GLY A 33 -22.29 -5.63 0.59
CA GLY A 33 -21.71 -6.94 0.24
C GLY A 33 -20.19 -6.92 0.26
N VAL A 34 -19.57 -8.02 -0.18
CA VAL A 34 -18.11 -8.20 -0.14
C VAL A 34 -17.41 -7.03 -0.85
N VAL A 35 -16.48 -6.40 -0.15
CA VAL A 35 -15.56 -5.40 -0.69
C VAL A 35 -14.21 -6.06 -0.89
N THR A 36 -13.61 -5.85 -2.05
CA THR A 36 -12.23 -6.23 -2.30
C THR A 36 -11.33 -5.04 -1.99
N GLY A 37 -10.46 -5.17 -1.01
CA GLY A 37 -9.53 -4.12 -0.59
C GLY A 37 -8.08 -4.60 -0.58
N TYR A 38 -7.12 -3.71 -0.79
CA TYR A 38 -5.71 -4.08 -0.90
C TYR A 38 -4.77 -3.16 -0.13
N ILE A 39 -3.58 -3.70 0.15
CA ILE A 39 -2.39 -2.95 0.57
C ILE A 39 -1.19 -3.43 -0.24
N GLY A 40 -0.36 -2.49 -0.69
CA GLY A 40 0.90 -2.75 -1.38
C GLY A 40 2.09 -2.89 -0.42
N PHE A 41 2.96 -3.85 -0.70
CA PHE A 41 4.19 -4.12 0.06
C PHE A 41 5.38 -4.28 -0.88
N ASP A 42 6.29 -3.31 -0.87
CA ASP A 42 7.55 -3.40 -1.60
C ASP A 42 8.48 -4.44 -0.94
N ALA A 43 9.06 -5.33 -1.75
CA ALA A 43 9.89 -6.45 -1.34
C ALA A 43 11.36 -6.04 -1.14
N THR A 44 11.58 -5.06 -0.26
CA THR A 44 12.90 -4.43 -0.07
C THR A 44 13.81 -5.11 0.94
N ALA A 45 13.30 -6.13 1.63
CA ALA A 45 14.03 -6.99 2.56
C ALA A 45 13.37 -8.37 2.60
N LYS A 46 14.07 -9.37 3.15
CA LYS A 46 13.58 -10.74 3.29
C LYS A 46 12.39 -10.88 4.25
N SER A 47 12.19 -9.91 5.14
CA SER A 47 11.09 -9.90 6.09
C SER A 47 10.41 -8.55 6.09
N LEU A 48 9.12 -8.54 6.45
CA LEU A 48 8.45 -7.35 6.95
C LEU A 48 8.89 -7.09 8.39
N HIS A 49 8.64 -5.88 8.88
CA HIS A 49 8.96 -5.47 10.26
C HIS A 49 7.70 -4.99 10.99
N ALA A 50 7.78 -4.75 12.30
CA ALA A 50 6.66 -4.30 13.13
C ALA A 50 5.92 -3.06 12.58
N GLY A 51 6.61 -2.15 11.88
CA GLY A 51 5.97 -1.02 11.20
C GLY A 51 4.97 -1.41 10.10
N SER A 52 5.11 -2.60 9.50
CA SER A 52 4.19 -3.16 8.51
C SER A 52 3.05 -3.93 9.17
N LEU A 53 3.16 -4.27 10.46
CA LEU A 53 2.19 -5.11 11.16
C LEU A 53 0.83 -4.43 11.24
N VAL A 54 0.78 -3.10 11.43
CA VAL A 54 -0.49 -2.34 11.39
C VAL A 54 -1.22 -2.58 10.06
N GLN A 55 -0.49 -2.55 8.94
CA GLN A 55 -1.07 -2.77 7.62
C GLN A 55 -1.52 -4.22 7.42
N ILE A 56 -0.74 -5.20 7.89
CA ILE A 56 -1.14 -6.61 7.88
C ILE A 56 -2.43 -6.79 8.70
N MET A 57 -2.53 -6.13 9.86
CA MET A 57 -3.72 -6.16 10.69
C MET A 57 -4.93 -5.52 10.01
N LEU A 58 -4.76 -4.48 9.19
CA LEU A 58 -5.87 -3.94 8.39
C LEU A 58 -6.43 -4.98 7.42
N LEU A 59 -5.55 -5.70 6.71
CA LEU A 59 -5.99 -6.80 5.83
C LEU A 59 -6.68 -7.91 6.62
N HIS A 60 -6.16 -8.25 7.80
CA HIS A 60 -6.76 -9.22 8.69
C HIS A 60 -8.17 -8.79 9.11
N TRP A 61 -8.34 -7.57 9.60
CA TRP A 61 -9.65 -7.07 10.02
C TRP A 61 -10.62 -6.92 8.85
N LEU A 62 -10.13 -6.56 7.67
CA LEU A 62 -10.93 -6.57 6.45
C LEU A 62 -11.47 -7.98 6.19
N GLN A 63 -10.61 -9.00 6.28
CA GLN A 63 -11.02 -10.39 6.11
C GLN A 63 -12.01 -10.85 7.18
N THR A 64 -11.72 -10.57 8.44
CA THR A 64 -12.55 -10.95 9.59
C THR A 64 -13.94 -10.31 9.52
N ALA A 65 -14.05 -9.11 8.96
CA ALA A 65 -15.33 -8.45 8.68
C ALA A 65 -16.07 -9.01 7.45
N GLY A 66 -15.61 -10.10 6.85
CA GLY A 66 -16.28 -10.75 5.72
C GLY A 66 -15.97 -10.12 4.36
N HIS A 67 -14.84 -9.42 4.24
CA HIS A 67 -14.39 -8.80 3.00
C HIS A 67 -13.15 -9.52 2.42
N LYS A 68 -12.75 -9.15 1.21
CA LYS A 68 -11.68 -9.84 0.47
C LYS A 68 -10.38 -9.02 0.49
N PRO A 69 -9.36 -9.41 1.27
CA PRO A 69 -8.07 -8.72 1.25
C PRO A 69 -7.21 -9.17 0.06
N ILE A 70 -6.46 -8.22 -0.50
CA ILE A 70 -5.38 -8.45 -1.46
C ILE A 70 -4.08 -7.96 -0.81
N ALA A 71 -3.13 -8.88 -0.63
CA ALA A 71 -1.73 -8.53 -0.36
C ALA A 71 -1.02 -8.32 -1.71
N LEU A 72 -0.81 -7.07 -2.10
CA LEU A 72 -0.10 -6.74 -3.34
C LEU A 72 1.40 -6.71 -3.08
N MET A 73 2.13 -7.64 -3.67
CA MET A 73 3.59 -7.67 -3.67
C MET A 73 4.12 -6.72 -4.74
N GLY A 74 4.99 -5.81 -4.32
CA GLY A 74 5.53 -4.75 -5.16
C GLY A 74 6.72 -5.19 -6.00
N GLY A 75 6.64 -6.29 -6.76
CA GLY A 75 7.78 -6.77 -7.55
C GLY A 75 8.27 -5.75 -8.59
N GLY A 76 7.35 -5.07 -9.28
CA GLY A 76 7.66 -4.01 -10.24
C GLY A 76 8.00 -2.68 -9.55
N THR A 77 7.24 -2.29 -8.54
CA THR A 77 7.47 -1.02 -7.79
C THR A 77 8.77 -1.03 -7.00
N THR A 78 9.21 -2.19 -6.50
CA THR A 78 10.50 -2.35 -5.80
C THR A 78 11.69 -2.03 -6.69
N LYS A 79 11.60 -2.27 -8.00
CA LYS A 79 12.67 -1.95 -8.98
C LYS A 79 12.89 -0.43 -9.12
N VAL A 80 11.90 0.37 -8.75
CA VAL A 80 11.90 1.84 -8.81
C VAL A 80 12.18 2.43 -7.42
N GLY A 81 11.47 1.94 -6.41
CA GLY A 81 11.60 2.31 -5.00
C GLY A 81 10.75 3.53 -4.59
N ASP A 82 9.89 3.35 -3.58
CA ASP A 82 9.06 4.43 -3.04
C ASP A 82 9.90 5.54 -2.37
N PRO A 83 9.81 6.81 -2.82
CA PRO A 83 10.46 7.95 -2.17
C PRO A 83 9.77 8.43 -0.88
N THR A 84 8.55 7.96 -0.60
CA THR A 84 7.71 8.48 0.48
C THR A 84 8.37 8.30 1.85
N GLY A 85 8.53 9.41 2.58
CA GLY A 85 9.07 9.41 3.94
C GLY A 85 10.56 9.02 4.04
N LYS A 86 11.31 9.10 2.94
CA LYS A 86 12.74 8.78 2.88
C LYS A 86 13.58 9.96 2.38
N ASP A 87 14.75 10.14 2.99
CA ASP A 87 15.71 11.20 2.64
C ASP A 87 16.80 10.72 1.66
N GLN A 88 16.97 9.41 1.48
CA GLN A 88 18.02 8.80 0.64
C GLN A 88 17.42 7.85 -0.40
N GLN A 89 18.08 7.77 -1.57
CA GLN A 89 17.73 6.84 -2.64
C GLN A 89 17.90 5.39 -2.18
N ARG A 90 16.98 4.50 -2.59
CA ARG A 90 17.07 3.07 -2.26
C ARG A 90 18.16 2.38 -3.10
N ALA A 91 18.78 1.37 -2.51
CA ALA A 91 19.60 0.44 -3.27
C ALA A 91 18.73 -0.32 -4.28
N LEU A 92 19.21 -0.43 -5.52
CA LEU A 92 18.55 -1.20 -6.57
C LEU A 92 18.83 -2.69 -6.34
N LEU A 93 17.76 -3.46 -6.15
CA LEU A 93 17.83 -4.91 -5.97
C LEU A 93 17.79 -5.62 -7.33
N THR A 94 18.37 -6.81 -7.41
CA THR A 94 18.22 -7.65 -8.61
C THR A 94 16.84 -8.31 -8.63
N ASP A 95 16.35 -8.70 -9.81
CA ASP A 95 15.08 -9.44 -9.93
C ASP A 95 15.07 -10.72 -9.09
N ALA A 96 16.23 -11.39 -8.97
CA ALA A 96 16.39 -12.57 -8.14
C ALA A 96 16.25 -12.26 -6.64
N ASP A 97 16.83 -11.15 -6.17
CA ASP A 97 16.70 -10.71 -4.78
C ASP A 97 15.25 -10.31 -4.46
N ILE A 98 14.58 -9.61 -5.38
CA ILE A 98 13.17 -9.22 -5.24
C ILE A 98 12.29 -10.46 -5.16
N ALA A 99 12.48 -11.44 -6.05
CA ALA A 99 11.74 -12.70 -6.03
C ALA A 99 11.95 -13.46 -4.70
N ALA A 100 13.19 -13.60 -4.26
CA ALA A 100 13.52 -14.25 -2.99
C ALA A 100 12.90 -13.54 -1.78
N ASN A 101 12.87 -12.21 -1.80
CA ASN A 101 12.20 -11.41 -0.76
C ASN A 101 10.69 -11.64 -0.77
N ILE A 102 10.05 -11.66 -1.95
CA ILE A 102 8.60 -11.91 -2.08
C ILE A 102 8.24 -13.28 -1.50
N ASP A 103 8.99 -14.32 -1.87
CA ASP A 103 8.76 -15.68 -1.38
C ASP A 103 8.88 -15.78 0.15
N SER A 104 9.88 -15.10 0.72
CA SER A 104 10.09 -15.05 2.16
C SER A 104 9.00 -14.26 2.90
N ILE A 105 8.54 -13.15 2.33
CA ILE A 105 7.45 -12.33 2.90
C ILE A 105 6.12 -13.08 2.90
N LYS A 106 5.89 -13.98 1.92
CA LYS A 106 4.64 -14.75 1.82
C LYS A 106 4.30 -15.50 3.11
N GLY A 107 5.31 -16.13 3.73
CA GLY A 107 5.14 -16.87 4.99
C GLY A 107 4.76 -15.98 6.19
N VAL A 108 4.95 -14.67 6.11
CA VAL A 108 4.42 -13.73 7.11
C VAL A 108 2.90 -13.64 6.99
N PHE A 109 2.39 -13.40 5.79
CA PHE A 109 0.96 -13.20 5.57
C PHE A 109 0.12 -14.45 5.88
N GLU A 110 0.64 -15.64 5.62
CA GLU A 110 -0.04 -16.91 5.91
C GLU A 110 -0.35 -17.10 7.42
N LYS A 111 0.34 -16.36 8.31
CA LYS A 111 0.05 -16.36 9.75
C LYS A 111 -1.15 -15.49 10.14
N PHE A 112 -1.53 -14.52 9.30
CA PHE A 112 -2.55 -13.51 9.62
C PHE A 112 -3.78 -13.60 8.73
N LEU A 113 -3.64 -14.17 7.53
CA LEU A 113 -4.68 -14.22 6.50
C LEU A 113 -4.95 -15.67 6.09
N THR A 114 -6.23 -15.97 5.85
CA THR A 114 -6.64 -17.25 5.26
C THR A 114 -6.66 -17.11 3.74
N PHE A 115 -5.79 -17.85 3.05
CA PHE A 115 -5.72 -17.86 1.58
C PHE A 115 -6.56 -18.98 0.97
N GLY A 116 -7.10 -18.74 -0.21
CA GLY A 116 -7.97 -19.70 -0.89
C GLY A 116 -8.75 -19.12 -2.07
N ALA A 117 -9.74 -19.88 -2.54
CA ALA A 117 -10.57 -19.52 -3.69
C ALA A 117 -11.96 -18.98 -3.29
N GLY A 118 -12.26 -18.91 -2.00
CA GLY A 118 -13.51 -18.39 -1.47
C GLY A 118 -13.71 -16.89 -1.75
N ALA A 119 -14.95 -16.44 -1.58
CA ALA A 119 -15.32 -15.05 -1.83
C ALA A 119 -14.54 -14.07 -0.94
N THR A 120 -14.24 -14.44 0.30
CA THR A 120 -13.52 -13.63 1.30
C THR A 120 -12.08 -14.09 1.53
N ASP A 121 -11.67 -15.19 0.88
CA ASP A 121 -10.32 -15.70 1.02
C ASP A 121 -9.32 -14.70 0.43
N ALA A 122 -8.22 -14.49 1.17
CA ALA A 122 -7.15 -13.60 0.79
C ALA A 122 -6.48 -14.08 -0.50
N VAL A 123 -5.99 -13.12 -1.27
CA VAL A 123 -5.12 -13.40 -2.42
C VAL A 123 -3.86 -12.59 -2.33
N MET A 124 -2.76 -13.19 -2.80
CA MET A 124 -1.49 -12.51 -2.98
C MET A 124 -1.25 -12.38 -4.48
N VAL A 125 -0.86 -11.19 -4.92
CA VAL A 125 -0.63 -10.87 -6.34
C VAL A 125 0.63 -10.02 -6.46
N ASN A 126 1.27 -10.03 -7.63
CA ASN A 126 2.50 -9.28 -7.85
C ASN A 126 2.29 -8.22 -8.94
N ASN A 127 2.56 -6.94 -8.65
CA ASN A 127 2.42 -5.90 -9.67
C ASN A 127 3.42 -6.01 -10.83
N ASP A 128 4.49 -6.79 -10.68
CA ASP A 128 5.38 -7.09 -11.80
C ASP A 128 4.64 -7.82 -12.94
N ASP A 129 3.53 -8.51 -12.64
CA ASP A 129 2.72 -9.24 -13.63
C ASP A 129 2.15 -8.33 -14.73
N TRP A 130 1.93 -7.05 -14.42
CA TRP A 130 1.44 -6.04 -15.36
C TRP A 130 2.47 -4.94 -15.63
N LEU A 131 3.21 -4.47 -14.62
CA LEU A 131 4.17 -3.37 -14.78
C LEU A 131 5.33 -3.74 -15.69
N SER A 132 5.85 -4.98 -15.64
CA SER A 132 6.96 -5.42 -16.49
C SER A 132 6.62 -5.48 -17.98
N LYS A 133 5.32 -5.56 -18.30
CA LYS A 133 4.79 -5.67 -19.66
C LYS A 133 4.24 -4.35 -20.18
N LEU A 134 4.19 -3.33 -19.33
CA LEU A 134 3.61 -2.05 -19.66
C LEU A 134 4.61 -1.24 -20.50
N GLY A 135 4.29 -1.02 -21.77
CA GLY A 135 5.13 -0.19 -22.64
C GLY A 135 5.16 1.26 -22.14
N TYR A 136 6.35 1.87 -22.06
CA TYR A 136 6.48 3.25 -21.58
C TYR A 136 5.65 4.26 -22.38
N VAL A 137 5.70 4.17 -23.71
CA VAL A 137 4.93 5.06 -24.60
C VAL A 137 3.42 4.81 -24.46
N GLU A 138 3.01 3.55 -24.33
CA GLU A 138 1.60 3.18 -24.13
C GLU A 138 1.09 3.76 -22.82
N PHE A 139 1.85 3.61 -21.74
CA PHE A 139 1.53 4.19 -20.44
C PHE A 139 1.37 5.71 -20.52
N LEU A 140 2.31 6.41 -21.15
CA LEU A 140 2.23 7.87 -21.30
C LEU A 140 1.01 8.31 -22.10
N ARG A 141 0.66 7.59 -23.17
CA ARG A 141 -0.48 7.93 -24.02
C ARG A 141 -1.82 7.67 -23.34
N ASP A 142 -1.92 6.55 -22.62
CA ASP A 142 -3.21 6.09 -22.09
C ASP A 142 -3.49 6.64 -20.69
N TYR A 143 -2.45 6.92 -19.90
CA TYR A 143 -2.56 7.33 -18.50
C TYR A 143 -1.83 8.64 -18.19
N GLY A 144 -0.78 8.98 -18.93
CA GLY A 144 0.03 10.17 -18.66
C GLY A 144 -0.76 11.48 -18.64
N THR A 145 -1.83 11.59 -19.43
CA THR A 145 -2.73 12.75 -19.47
C THR A 145 -3.53 12.95 -18.18
N GLU A 146 -3.66 11.91 -17.36
CA GLU A 146 -4.41 11.97 -16.11
C GLU A 146 -3.58 12.56 -14.96
N PHE A 147 -2.27 12.65 -15.12
CA PHE A 147 -1.35 13.16 -14.11
C PHE A 147 -0.85 14.55 -14.49
N THR A 148 -0.94 15.51 -13.57
CA THR A 148 -0.34 16.84 -13.74
C THR A 148 0.83 17.02 -12.80
N ILE A 149 1.95 17.51 -13.33
CA ILE A 149 3.15 17.77 -12.54
C ILE A 149 2.83 18.70 -11.36
N ASN A 150 2.09 19.79 -11.59
CA ASN A 150 1.71 20.73 -10.53
C ASN A 150 1.00 20.05 -9.36
N ARG A 151 0.09 19.09 -9.64
CA ARG A 151 -0.60 18.34 -8.59
C ARG A 151 0.38 17.42 -7.88
N MET A 152 1.20 16.68 -8.61
CA MET A 152 2.17 15.77 -8.01
C MET A 152 3.17 16.48 -7.09
N LEU A 153 3.62 17.68 -7.47
CA LEU A 153 4.51 18.51 -6.67
C LEU A 153 3.87 19.04 -5.37
N SER A 154 2.53 19.07 -5.31
CA SER A 154 1.79 19.55 -4.13
C SER A 154 1.70 18.52 -3.00
N PHE A 155 1.94 17.24 -3.27
CA PHE A 155 1.89 16.20 -2.24
C PHE A 155 3.04 16.37 -1.25
N ASP A 156 2.72 16.27 0.06
CA ASP A 156 3.70 16.51 1.13
C ASP A 156 4.96 15.65 1.00
N SER A 157 4.83 14.40 0.52
CA SER A 157 5.95 13.49 0.29
C SER A 157 6.97 14.02 -0.74
N VAL A 158 6.49 14.75 -1.75
CA VAL A 158 7.33 15.35 -2.81
C VAL A 158 7.77 16.75 -2.40
N LYS A 159 6.82 17.57 -1.93
CA LYS A 159 7.03 18.95 -1.53
C LYS A 159 8.14 19.09 -0.48
N LEU A 160 8.12 18.25 0.56
CA LEU A 160 9.13 18.30 1.63
C LEU A 160 10.54 17.96 1.13
N ARG A 161 10.69 17.07 0.15
CA ARG A 161 12.01 16.75 -0.44
C ARG A 161 12.54 17.92 -1.25
N LEU A 162 11.67 18.57 -2.02
CA LEU A 162 12.03 19.74 -2.82
C LEU A 162 12.40 20.94 -1.95
N GLU A 163 11.65 21.19 -0.87
CA GLU A 163 11.95 22.26 0.09
C GLU A 163 13.30 22.06 0.81
N ARG A 164 13.73 20.81 0.99
CA ARG A 164 15.01 20.45 1.59
C ARG A 164 16.17 20.40 0.59
N GLU A 165 15.91 20.72 -0.68
CA GLU A 165 16.87 20.57 -1.79
C GLU A 165 17.41 19.13 -1.93
N SER A 166 16.68 18.14 -1.41
CA SER A 166 17.02 16.73 -1.56
C SER A 166 16.73 16.30 -3.00
N PRO A 167 17.73 15.82 -3.77
CA PRO A 167 17.50 15.41 -5.16
C PRO A 167 16.41 14.35 -5.24
N MET A 168 15.45 14.52 -6.15
CA MET A 168 14.44 13.52 -6.50
C MET A 168 14.63 13.12 -7.95
N THR A 169 14.89 11.84 -8.19
CA THR A 169 15.12 11.35 -9.55
C THR A 169 13.81 11.17 -10.30
N PHE A 170 13.87 11.19 -11.64
CA PHE A 170 12.71 10.87 -12.47
C PHE A 170 12.17 9.46 -12.16
N LEU A 171 13.06 8.51 -11.85
CA LEU A 171 12.69 7.15 -11.43
C LEU A 171 11.76 7.19 -10.21
N GLU A 172 12.21 7.82 -9.12
CA GLU A 172 11.44 7.96 -7.88
C GLU A 172 10.11 8.71 -8.10
N PHE A 173 10.10 9.73 -8.96
CA PHE A 173 8.89 10.48 -9.26
C PHE A 173 7.82 9.63 -9.97
N ASN A 174 8.24 8.66 -10.80
CA ASN A 174 7.34 7.73 -11.48
C ASN A 174 6.74 6.66 -10.56
N TYR A 175 7.23 6.50 -9.33
CA TYR A 175 6.65 5.56 -8.36
C TYR A 175 5.17 5.84 -8.11
N MET A 176 4.80 7.12 -7.96
CA MET A 176 3.41 7.52 -7.71
C MET A 176 2.47 7.12 -8.86
N LEU A 177 2.99 7.14 -10.10
CA LEU A 177 2.26 6.76 -11.30
C LEU A 177 2.04 5.25 -11.35
N MET A 178 3.07 4.47 -10.99
CA MET A 178 2.98 3.02 -10.92
C MET A 178 1.98 2.55 -9.86
N GLN A 179 2.02 3.13 -8.66
CA GLN A 179 1.06 2.77 -7.60
C GLN A 179 -0.38 3.21 -7.95
N ALA A 180 -0.55 4.34 -8.64
CA ALA A 180 -1.87 4.72 -9.14
C ALA A 180 -2.40 3.73 -10.18
N TYR A 181 -1.52 3.28 -11.10
CA TYR A 181 -1.82 2.26 -12.09
C TYR A 181 -2.17 0.91 -11.44
N ASP A 182 -1.49 0.52 -10.36
CA ASP A 182 -1.82 -0.69 -9.60
C ASP A 182 -3.27 -0.69 -9.09
N PHE A 183 -3.76 0.43 -8.56
CA PHE A 183 -5.16 0.50 -8.11
C PHE A 183 -6.12 0.31 -9.29
N HIS A 184 -5.86 0.98 -10.41
CA HIS A 184 -6.67 0.85 -11.61
C HIS A 184 -6.68 -0.57 -12.18
N GLU A 185 -5.52 -1.23 -12.25
CA GLU A 185 -5.42 -2.63 -12.68
C GLU A 185 -6.12 -3.59 -11.71
N LEU A 186 -5.97 -3.41 -10.39
CA LEU A 186 -6.65 -4.22 -9.39
C LEU A 186 -8.17 -4.03 -9.43
N TYR A 187 -8.64 -2.81 -9.70
CA TYR A 187 -10.05 -2.54 -9.97
C TYR A 187 -10.53 -3.36 -11.18
N ARG A 188 -9.87 -3.21 -12.34
CA ARG A 188 -10.29 -3.89 -13.58
C ARG A 188 -10.20 -5.41 -13.51
N ARG A 189 -9.17 -5.96 -12.86
CA ARG A 189 -8.93 -7.41 -12.79
C ARG A 189 -9.71 -8.11 -11.70
N ARG A 190 -9.96 -7.44 -10.57
CA ARG A 190 -10.46 -8.07 -9.34
C ARG A 190 -11.60 -7.32 -8.66
N GLY A 191 -12.11 -6.25 -9.27
CA GLY A 191 -13.13 -5.40 -8.67
C GLY A 191 -12.67 -4.78 -7.35
N CYS A 192 -11.38 -4.52 -7.20
CA CYS A 192 -10.84 -3.89 -6.00
C CYS A 192 -11.28 -2.43 -5.94
N VAL A 193 -11.94 -2.05 -4.84
CA VAL A 193 -12.52 -0.72 -4.66
C VAL A 193 -12.01 -0.01 -3.42
N LEU A 194 -11.08 -0.60 -2.67
CA LEU A 194 -10.51 -0.01 -1.47
C LEU A 194 -8.99 -0.18 -1.46
N GLN A 195 -8.24 0.92 -1.40
CA GLN A 195 -6.81 0.91 -1.08
C GLN A 195 -6.60 1.37 0.35
N MET A 196 -5.84 0.61 1.11
CA MET A 196 -5.42 0.95 2.46
C MET A 196 -3.91 1.18 2.54
N GLY A 197 -3.44 1.92 3.54
CA GLY A 197 -2.01 2.11 3.79
C GLY A 197 -1.70 2.98 5.00
N GLY A 198 -0.41 3.27 5.22
CA GLY A 198 0.00 4.25 6.22
C GLY A 198 -0.33 5.68 5.79
N SER A 199 -0.38 6.62 6.74
CA SER A 199 -0.67 8.03 6.43
C SER A 199 0.33 8.66 5.48
N ASP A 200 1.55 8.14 5.41
CA ASP A 200 2.56 8.55 4.45
C ASP A 200 2.17 8.22 2.99
N GLN A 201 1.31 7.23 2.76
CA GLN A 201 0.86 6.80 1.43
C GLN A 201 -0.33 7.60 0.87
N TRP A 202 -0.84 8.60 1.58
CA TRP A 202 -2.06 9.33 1.18
C TRP A 202 -2.02 9.87 -0.24
N GLY A 203 -0.91 10.52 -0.64
CA GLY A 203 -0.76 11.08 -1.99
C GLY A 203 -0.84 10.02 -3.09
N ASN A 204 -0.22 8.86 -2.88
CA ASN A 204 -0.24 7.74 -3.83
C ASN A 204 -1.64 7.13 -3.94
N ILE A 205 -2.32 6.95 -2.79
CA ILE A 205 -3.68 6.41 -2.73
C ILE A 205 -4.66 7.31 -3.48
N VAL A 206 -4.61 8.63 -3.20
CA VAL A 206 -5.48 9.61 -3.86
C VAL A 206 -5.27 9.63 -5.38
N ASN A 207 -4.02 9.48 -5.85
CA ASN A 207 -3.77 9.38 -7.29
C ASN A 207 -4.40 8.14 -7.91
N GLY A 208 -4.36 6.99 -7.24
CA GLY A 208 -5.04 5.77 -7.69
C GLY A 208 -6.56 5.95 -7.77
N VAL A 209 -7.16 6.56 -6.74
CA VAL A 209 -8.60 6.88 -6.70
C VAL A 209 -8.99 7.79 -7.88
N GLU A 210 -8.21 8.84 -8.11
CA GLU A 210 -8.46 9.77 -9.21
C GLU A 210 -8.29 9.12 -10.58
N LEU A 211 -7.30 8.22 -10.73
CA LEU A 211 -7.09 7.51 -11.98
C LEU A 211 -8.30 6.63 -12.33
N CYS A 212 -8.80 5.85 -11.36
CA CYS A 212 -10.03 5.06 -11.54
C CYS A 212 -11.24 5.93 -11.90
N ARG A 213 -11.40 7.07 -11.23
CA ARG A 213 -12.49 8.02 -11.52
C ARG A 213 -12.40 8.59 -12.94
N ARG A 214 -11.21 8.95 -13.42
CA ARG A 214 -11.03 9.60 -14.72
C ARG A 214 -11.08 8.63 -15.89
N LYS A 215 -10.51 7.43 -15.72
CA LYS A 215 -10.46 6.41 -16.79
C LYS A 215 -11.76 5.66 -16.94
N ASP A 216 -12.35 5.24 -15.81
CA ASP A 216 -13.47 4.31 -15.81
C ASP A 216 -14.75 4.91 -15.21
N GLY A 217 -14.71 6.14 -14.68
CA GLY A 217 -15.89 6.81 -14.13
C GLY A 217 -16.38 6.19 -12.81
N VAL A 218 -15.53 5.42 -12.13
CA VAL A 218 -15.92 4.61 -10.96
C VAL A 218 -15.47 5.26 -9.65
N GLU A 219 -16.29 5.10 -8.62
CA GLU A 219 -15.91 5.47 -7.26
C GLU A 219 -15.16 4.30 -6.60
N VAL A 220 -13.95 4.59 -6.15
CA VAL A 220 -13.13 3.71 -5.31
C VAL A 220 -12.60 4.52 -4.13
N PHE A 221 -12.20 3.83 -3.06
CA PHE A 221 -11.96 4.43 -1.76
C PHE A 221 -10.51 4.30 -1.33
N GLY A 222 -10.03 5.32 -0.62
CA GLY A 222 -8.75 5.31 0.09
C GLY A 222 -8.97 5.41 1.59
N LEU A 223 -8.21 4.66 2.38
CA LEU A 223 -8.20 4.72 3.84
C LEU A 223 -6.75 4.62 4.35
N THR A 224 -6.33 5.51 5.23
CA THR A 224 -4.99 5.46 5.85
C THR A 224 -5.04 5.29 7.35
N THR A 225 -3.99 4.68 7.88
CA THR A 225 -3.74 4.54 9.32
C THR A 225 -2.74 5.57 9.81
N PRO A 226 -2.77 5.94 11.10
CA PRO A 226 -1.69 6.73 11.67
C PRO A 226 -0.36 5.96 11.58
N LEU A 227 0.75 6.69 11.52
CA LEU A 227 2.07 6.08 11.64
C LEU A 227 2.30 5.61 13.07
N LEU A 228 2.88 4.41 13.20
CA LEU A 228 3.26 3.85 14.49
C LEU A 228 4.47 4.61 15.04
N THR A 229 4.26 5.37 16.11
CA THR A 229 5.29 6.16 16.80
C THR A 229 5.58 5.61 18.20
N THR A 230 6.81 5.77 18.66
CA THR A 230 7.20 5.56 20.05
C THR A 230 6.64 6.68 20.92
N ALA A 231 6.67 6.51 22.25
CA ALA A 231 6.31 7.59 23.19
C ALA A 231 7.17 8.86 23.01
N SER A 232 8.38 8.73 22.46
CA SER A 232 9.26 9.85 22.09
C SER A 232 8.97 10.46 20.71
N GLY A 233 7.94 9.98 20.00
CA GLY A 233 7.53 10.48 18.68
C GLY A 233 8.36 9.94 17.51
N LYS A 234 9.34 9.06 17.73
CA LYS A 234 10.12 8.42 16.65
C LYS A 234 9.29 7.32 15.97
N LYS A 235 9.43 7.12 14.66
CA LYS A 235 8.78 6.01 13.92
C LYS A 235 9.32 4.67 14.46
N MET A 236 8.45 3.75 14.87
CA MET A 236 8.86 2.51 15.55
C MET A 236 9.79 1.62 14.70
N GLY A 237 9.72 1.70 13.36
CA GLY A 237 10.62 0.96 12.46
C GLY A 237 12.07 1.48 12.39
N LYS A 238 12.40 2.57 13.10
CA LYS A 238 13.75 3.16 13.19
C LYS A 238 14.20 3.27 14.66
N THR A 239 14.00 2.23 15.46
CA THR A 239 14.55 2.15 16.81
C THR A 239 16.07 2.07 16.80
N GLU A 240 16.73 2.52 17.87
CA GLU A 240 18.20 2.49 18.02
C GLU A 240 18.77 1.07 17.97
N SER A 241 17.95 0.07 18.30
CA SER A 241 18.24 -1.37 18.19
C SER A 241 18.08 -1.96 16.79
N GLY A 242 17.71 -1.16 15.78
CA GLY A 242 17.38 -1.65 14.44
C GLY A 242 15.90 -2.01 14.27
N ALA A 243 15.51 -2.58 13.13
CA ALA A 243 14.12 -2.91 12.83
C ALA A 243 13.68 -4.19 13.56
N VAL A 244 12.48 -4.19 14.14
CA VAL A 244 11.85 -5.37 14.73
C VAL A 244 11.26 -6.24 13.61
N TRP A 245 11.97 -7.29 13.18
CA TRP A 245 11.57 -8.15 12.06
C TRP A 245 10.52 -9.20 12.45
N LEU A 246 9.70 -9.64 11.49
CA LEU A 246 8.65 -10.63 11.70
C LEU A 246 9.08 -12.09 11.41
N ASN A 247 10.16 -12.28 10.64
CA ASN A 247 10.73 -13.60 10.41
C ASN A 247 11.77 -13.95 11.49
N ALA A 248 11.66 -15.17 12.00
CA ALA A 248 12.48 -15.68 13.10
C ALA A 248 13.98 -15.82 12.76
N ASP A 249 14.31 -15.89 11.47
CA ASP A 249 15.70 -15.93 10.96
C ASP A 249 16.37 -14.55 10.97
N MET A 250 15.58 -13.46 10.99
CA MET A 250 16.07 -12.09 11.05
C MET A 250 16.00 -11.49 12.47
N LEU A 251 15.06 -11.92 13.29
CA LEU A 251 14.96 -11.57 14.70
C LEU A 251 14.43 -12.77 15.47
N SER A 252 15.16 -13.26 16.48
CA SER A 252 14.77 -14.46 17.20
C SER A 252 13.44 -14.23 17.94
N PRO A 253 12.61 -15.27 18.17
CA PRO A 253 11.38 -15.12 18.96
C PRO A 253 11.60 -14.65 20.40
N TYR A 254 12.82 -14.77 20.94
CA TYR A 254 13.17 -14.25 22.25
C TYR A 254 13.42 -12.73 22.22
N ASP A 255 13.91 -12.21 21.09
CA ASP A 255 14.23 -10.79 20.89
C ASP A 255 13.07 -9.98 20.30
N TYR A 256 12.00 -10.66 19.82
CA TYR A 256 10.77 -10.06 19.30
C TYR A 256 9.80 -9.67 20.42
#